data_AF-A0A1B6H262-F1
#
_entry.id   AF-A0A1B6H262-F1
#
_cell.length_a   1.000
_cell.length_b   1.000
_cell.length_c   1.000
_cell.angle_alpha   90.00
_cell.angle_beta   90.00
_cell.angle_gamma   90.00
#
_symmetry.space_group_name_H-M   'P 1'
#
loop_
_entity.id
_entity.type
_entity.pdbx_description
1 polymer ?
#
loop_
_entity_poly.entity_id
_entity_poly.type
_entity_poly.pdbx_seq_one_letter_code
_entity_poly.pdbx_strand_id
1 'polypeptide(L)'
;WEQEWSERYCGMFHFQFWRFGVWTDVVVDDLLPTVDNVLLTTQAGAPNEFWAALLEKAYAKLHGSYDALREGHLCDALVDFTGGVSEVVDLQAEEFSENEDKRATLLETLLQEVSDHSVMCFTVVAPVYTDIGTRTPLGLNRGHAYHVTAVKRVPLGETNLRTIFKGREKVAMVRLRDPREQGRRPATAPSEDGTESEGQFAYSTATLSRLLSANSEWARVSES
;
A
#
# COMPACT_ATOMS: atom_id res chain seq x y z
N TRP A 1 16.89 12.42 19.96
CA TRP A 1 16.10 12.44 18.73
C TRP A 1 16.25 13.81 18.13
N GLU A 2 17.09 13.99 17.11
CA GLU A 2 17.22 15.29 16.42
C GLU A 2 16.88 15.08 14.96
N GLN A 3 15.70 15.56 14.57
CA GLN A 3 15.43 15.92 13.19
C GLN A 3 16.07 17.29 12.99
N GLU A 4 16.94 17.43 11.98
CA GLU A 4 17.64 18.68 11.70
C GLU A 4 16.67 19.73 11.17
N TRP A 5 16.00 20.43 12.08
CA TRP A 5 15.19 21.60 11.74
C TRP A 5 16.11 22.78 11.48
N SER A 6 15.86 23.52 10.39
CA SER A 6 16.61 24.75 10.10
C SER A 6 16.43 25.80 11.20
N GLU A 7 17.34 26.77 11.31
CA GLU A 7 17.21 27.95 12.22
C GLU A 7 15.90 28.75 12.02
N ARG A 8 15.16 28.50 10.95
CA ARG A 8 13.86 29.12 10.64
C ARG A 8 12.66 28.35 11.20
N TYR A 9 12.90 27.30 11.98
CA TYR A 9 11.84 26.50 12.58
C TYR A 9 11.01 27.33 13.56
N CYS A 10 9.69 27.26 13.41
CA CYS A 10 8.74 27.94 14.30
C CYS A 10 7.57 27.05 14.72
N GLY A 11 7.70 25.72 14.58
CA GLY A 11 6.64 24.78 14.96
C GLY A 11 5.41 24.82 14.04
N MET A 12 5.57 25.27 12.78
CA MET A 12 4.46 25.50 11.87
C MET A 12 4.74 24.92 10.49
N PHE A 13 3.74 24.22 9.94
CA PHE A 13 3.79 23.52 8.66
C PHE A 13 2.54 23.87 7.85
N HIS A 14 2.61 23.73 6.52
CA HIS A 14 1.47 23.93 5.66
C HIS A 14 1.40 22.84 4.59
N PHE A 15 0.18 22.51 4.18
CA PHE A 15 -0.13 21.50 3.17
C PHE A 15 -1.22 22.02 2.24
N GLN A 16 -1.19 21.59 0.98
CA GLN A 16 -2.20 21.98 -0.01
C GLN A 16 -3.12 20.81 -0.32
N PHE A 17 -4.42 21.07 -0.33
CA PHE A 17 -5.45 20.10 -0.70
C PHE A 17 -6.37 20.70 -1.75
N TRP A 18 -6.81 19.89 -2.70
CA TRP A 18 -7.78 20.27 -3.70
C TRP A 18 -9.18 20.21 -3.13
N ARG A 19 -9.89 21.35 -3.07
CA ARG A 19 -11.26 21.42 -2.57
C ARG A 19 -12.11 22.27 -3.48
N PHE A 20 -13.22 21.70 -3.94
CA PHE A 20 -14.23 22.41 -4.74
C PHE A 20 -13.64 23.19 -5.93
N GLY A 21 -12.64 22.62 -6.61
CA GLY A 21 -12.01 23.23 -7.79
C GLY A 21 -10.85 24.17 -7.50
N VAL A 22 -10.39 24.31 -6.25
CA VAL A 22 -9.27 25.18 -5.88
C VAL A 22 -8.30 24.49 -4.92
N TRP A 23 -7.00 24.78 -5.07
CA TRP A 23 -5.98 24.39 -4.10
C TRP A 23 -6.10 25.27 -2.84
N THR A 24 -6.40 24.62 -1.72
CA THR A 24 -6.59 25.24 -0.40
C THR A 24 -5.36 24.96 0.47
N ASP A 25 -4.74 26.02 0.98
CA ASP A 25 -3.61 25.93 1.90
C ASP A 25 -4.08 25.75 3.35
N VAL A 26 -3.55 24.73 4.04
CA VAL A 26 -3.91 24.38 5.41
C VAL A 26 -2.65 24.40 6.27
N VAL A 27 -2.61 25.38 7.18
CA VAL A 27 -1.52 25.54 8.16
C VAL A 27 -1.84 24.78 9.44
N VAL A 28 -0.86 24.04 9.98
CA VAL A 28 -0.94 23.32 11.26
C VAL A 28 0.31 23.54 12.09
N ASP A 29 0.18 23.50 13.40
CA ASP A 29 1.32 23.36 14.31
C ASP A 29 1.80 21.89 14.38
N ASP A 30 2.89 21.65 15.10
CA ASP A 30 3.55 20.35 15.27
C ASP A 30 3.07 19.53 16.47
N LEU A 31 2.04 19.98 17.21
CA LEU A 31 1.50 19.22 18.34
C LEU A 31 0.70 18.01 17.86
N LEU A 32 1.24 16.81 18.04
CA LEU A 32 0.63 15.56 17.58
C LEU A 32 0.03 14.76 18.74
N PRO A 33 -1.10 14.05 18.55
CA PRO A 33 -1.66 13.18 19.57
C PRO A 33 -0.77 11.98 19.87
N THR A 34 -0.40 11.80 21.14
CA THR A 34 0.47 10.70 21.61
C THR A 34 -0.07 10.04 22.87
N VAL A 35 0.15 8.73 23.03
CA VAL A 35 0.03 8.00 24.30
C VAL A 35 1.37 7.32 24.58
N ASP A 36 1.92 7.52 25.76
CA ASP A 36 3.25 6.99 26.15
C ASP A 36 4.36 7.32 25.13
N ASN A 37 4.34 8.54 24.58
CA ASN A 37 5.23 9.02 23.50
C ASN A 37 5.13 8.25 22.18
N VAL A 38 4.07 7.47 21.99
CA VAL A 38 3.75 6.81 20.72
C VAL A 38 2.66 7.59 20.01
N LEU A 39 2.90 7.96 18.74
CA LEU A 39 1.89 8.63 17.92
C LEU A 39 0.66 7.75 17.76
N LEU A 40 -0.52 8.34 17.99
CA LEU A 40 -1.82 7.69 17.72
C LEU A 40 -2.22 7.77 16.24
N THR A 41 -1.55 8.63 15.49
CA THR A 41 -1.78 8.92 14.07
C THR A 41 -0.84 8.09 13.19
N THR A 42 -0.91 8.32 11.88
CA THR A 42 -0.04 7.71 10.87
C THR A 42 1.42 7.87 11.24
N GLN A 43 2.09 6.74 11.43
CA GLN A 43 3.53 6.66 11.62
C GLN A 43 4.17 6.35 10.27
N ALA A 44 5.17 7.14 9.90
CA ALA A 44 5.97 6.82 8.72
C ALA A 44 6.92 5.64 9.00
N GLY A 45 7.66 5.20 7.98
CA GLY A 45 8.54 4.04 8.09
C GLY A 45 9.74 4.25 9.02
N ALA A 46 10.15 5.49 9.23
CA ALA A 46 11.25 5.86 10.11
C ALA A 46 10.76 6.56 11.41
N PRO A 47 11.38 6.29 12.57
CA PRO A 47 10.95 6.82 13.87
C PRO A 47 11.09 8.35 14.02
N ASN A 48 11.81 9.01 13.12
CA ASN A 48 12.05 10.46 13.10
C ASN A 48 11.40 11.15 11.89
N GLU A 49 10.41 10.51 11.26
CA GLU A 49 9.75 11.01 10.06
C GLU A 49 8.28 11.37 10.38
N PHE A 50 8.00 12.68 10.47
CA PHE A 50 6.71 13.20 10.95
C PHE A 50 5.80 13.77 9.86
N TRP A 51 6.26 13.85 8.60
CA TRP A 51 5.48 14.50 7.53
C TRP A 51 4.13 13.82 7.32
N ALA A 52 4.05 12.48 7.45
CA ALA A 52 2.82 11.73 7.29
C ALA A 52 1.82 12.05 8.41
N ALA A 53 2.29 12.14 9.65
CA ALA A 53 1.47 12.52 10.81
C ALA A 53 0.97 13.97 10.71
N LEU A 54 1.83 14.90 10.25
CA LEU A 54 1.48 16.29 10.04
C LEU A 54 0.50 16.48 8.86
N LEU A 55 0.67 15.70 7.79
CA LEU A 55 -0.24 15.68 6.65
C LEU A 55 -1.63 15.18 7.08
N GLU A 56 -1.69 14.08 7.83
CA GLU A 56 -2.95 13.57 8.39
C GLU A 56 -3.60 14.60 9.31
N LYS A 57 -2.82 15.29 10.16
CA LYS A 57 -3.33 16.38 11.01
C LYS A 57 -3.95 17.51 10.19
N ALA A 58 -3.29 17.94 9.12
CA ALA A 58 -3.81 18.98 8.24
C ALA A 58 -5.08 18.54 7.53
N TYR A 59 -5.14 17.28 7.11
CA TYR A 59 -6.34 16.69 6.51
C TYR A 59 -7.48 16.55 7.52
N ALA A 60 -7.20 16.14 8.76
CA ALA A 60 -8.16 16.13 9.86
C ALA A 60 -8.69 17.54 10.16
N LYS A 61 -7.83 18.56 10.14
CA LYS A 61 -8.24 19.96 10.30
C LYS A 61 -9.18 20.40 9.17
N LEU A 62 -8.90 20.00 7.93
CA LEU A 62 -9.73 20.30 6.77
C LEU A 62 -11.14 19.69 6.89
N HIS A 63 -11.23 18.49 7.46
CA HIS A 63 -12.49 17.77 7.72
C HIS A 63 -13.11 18.06 9.11
N GLY A 64 -12.45 18.90 9.92
CA GLY A 64 -12.92 19.38 11.23
C GLY A 64 -12.44 18.59 12.45
N SER A 65 -12.10 17.31 12.33
CA SER A 65 -11.49 16.50 13.40
C SER A 65 -10.83 15.23 12.87
N TYR A 66 -10.00 14.56 13.70
CA TYR A 66 -9.49 13.23 13.37
C TYR A 66 -10.60 12.17 13.26
N ASP A 67 -11.66 12.31 14.05
CA ASP A 67 -12.78 11.36 14.06
C ASP A 67 -13.54 11.40 12.72
N ALA A 68 -13.65 12.59 12.11
CA ALA A 68 -14.26 12.78 10.80
C ALA A 68 -13.53 12.02 9.67
N LEU A 69 -12.24 11.68 9.85
CA LEU A 69 -11.50 10.89 8.85
C LEU A 69 -11.95 9.42 8.78
N ARG A 70 -12.63 8.91 9.82
CA ARG A 70 -13.10 7.51 9.87
C ARG A 70 -14.19 7.20 8.86
N GLU A 71 -14.93 8.21 8.44
CA GLU A 71 -16.04 8.09 7.49
C GLU A 71 -15.61 8.39 6.04
N GLY A 72 -14.34 8.74 5.81
CA GLY A 72 -13.84 9.12 4.50
C GLY A 72 -13.68 7.94 3.53
N HIS A 73 -13.97 8.18 2.25
CA HIS A 73 -13.67 7.23 1.18
C HIS A 73 -12.29 7.50 0.57
N LEU A 74 -11.58 6.43 0.21
CA LEU A 74 -10.24 6.53 -0.39
C LEU A 74 -10.25 7.32 -1.72
N CYS A 75 -11.30 7.18 -2.53
CA CYS A 75 -11.43 7.91 -3.79
C CYS A 75 -11.46 9.42 -3.57
N ASP A 76 -12.21 9.89 -2.57
CA ASP A 76 -12.32 11.31 -2.24
C ASP A 76 -10.98 11.84 -1.74
N ALA A 77 -10.28 11.07 -0.91
CA ALA A 77 -8.94 11.41 -0.47
C ALA A 77 -7.96 11.54 -1.66
N LEU A 78 -7.99 10.62 -2.62
CA LEU A 78 -7.14 10.70 -3.82
C LEU A 78 -7.42 11.97 -4.63
N VAL A 79 -8.69 12.36 -4.79
CA VAL A 79 -9.06 13.63 -5.43
C VAL A 79 -8.55 14.82 -4.62
N ASP A 80 -8.77 14.84 -3.32
CA ASP A 80 -8.32 15.92 -2.43
C ASP A 80 -6.78 16.08 -2.44
N PHE A 81 -6.02 15.00 -2.61
CA PHE A 81 -4.56 15.04 -2.67
C PHE A 81 -3.98 15.40 -4.04
N THR A 82 -4.71 15.14 -5.13
CA THR A 82 -4.16 15.24 -6.49
C THR A 82 -4.81 16.31 -7.36
N GLY A 83 -6.05 16.70 -7.04
CA GLY A 83 -6.91 17.48 -7.92
C GLY A 83 -7.38 16.74 -9.17
N GLY A 84 -7.10 15.44 -9.28
CA GLY A 84 -7.51 14.59 -10.39
C GLY A 84 -8.97 14.12 -10.28
N VAL A 85 -9.33 13.16 -11.14
CA VAL A 85 -10.60 12.46 -11.11
C VAL A 85 -10.35 11.03 -10.65
N SER A 86 -11.18 10.54 -9.72
CA SER A 86 -11.12 9.15 -9.26
C SER A 86 -12.25 8.32 -9.84
N GLU A 87 -11.93 7.10 -10.25
CA GLU A 87 -12.89 6.06 -10.62
C GLU A 87 -12.75 4.87 -9.67
N VAL A 88 -13.88 4.22 -9.36
CA VAL A 88 -13.91 3.00 -8.52
C VAL A 88 -14.47 1.86 -9.36
N VAL A 89 -13.67 0.80 -9.50
CA VAL A 89 -14.07 -0.43 -10.20
C VAL A 89 -14.33 -1.53 -9.19
N ASP A 90 -15.55 -2.06 -9.17
CA ASP A 90 -15.91 -3.18 -8.30
C ASP A 90 -15.67 -4.51 -9.02
N LEU A 91 -14.59 -5.18 -8.63
CA LEU A 91 -14.18 -6.42 -9.29
C LEU A 91 -15.19 -7.57 -9.15
N GLN A 92 -15.98 -7.58 -8.07
CA GLN A 92 -16.96 -8.63 -7.80
C GLN A 92 -18.28 -8.32 -8.49
N ALA A 93 -18.80 -7.10 -8.31
CA ALA A 93 -20.08 -6.71 -8.90
C ALA A 93 -20.05 -6.76 -10.44
N GLU A 94 -18.89 -6.51 -11.05
CA GLU A 94 -18.72 -6.56 -12.49
C GLU A 94 -18.29 -7.94 -13.04
N GLU A 95 -18.17 -8.95 -12.18
CA GLU A 95 -17.93 -10.36 -12.57
C GLU A 95 -16.62 -10.58 -13.35
N PHE A 96 -15.56 -9.81 -13.07
CA PHE A 96 -14.26 -9.92 -13.77
C PHE A 96 -13.58 -11.28 -13.61
N SER A 97 -13.92 -12.04 -12.55
CA SER A 97 -13.42 -13.40 -12.36
C SER A 97 -13.96 -14.39 -13.39
N GLU A 98 -15.20 -14.20 -13.84
CA GLU A 98 -15.92 -15.15 -14.68
C GLU A 98 -15.79 -14.81 -16.16
N ASN A 99 -15.68 -13.52 -16.49
CA ASN A 99 -15.61 -13.04 -17.86
C ASN A 99 -14.16 -12.73 -18.30
N GLU A 100 -13.64 -13.50 -19.26
CA GLU A 100 -12.28 -13.33 -19.76
C GLU A 100 -12.07 -12.04 -20.55
N ASP A 101 -13.06 -11.59 -21.32
CA ASP A 101 -12.99 -10.36 -22.10
C ASP A 101 -12.95 -9.13 -21.19
N LYS A 102 -13.82 -9.08 -20.17
CA LYS A 102 -13.80 -8.00 -19.16
C LYS A 102 -12.45 -7.93 -18.46
N ARG A 103 -11.89 -9.09 -18.08
CA ARG A 103 -10.57 -9.16 -17.43
C ARG A 103 -9.44 -8.70 -18.35
N ALA A 104 -9.53 -9.00 -19.64
CA ALA A 104 -8.57 -8.52 -20.63
C ALA A 104 -8.65 -7.00 -20.78
N THR A 105 -9.86 -6.44 -20.87
CA THR A 105 -10.09 -4.99 -20.93
C THR A 105 -9.57 -4.28 -19.68
N LEU A 106 -9.91 -4.77 -18.47
CA LEU A 106 -9.40 -4.22 -17.22
C LEU A 106 -7.88 -4.19 -17.18
N LEU A 107 -7.23 -5.27 -17.64
CA LEU A 107 -5.77 -5.31 -17.68
C LEU A 107 -5.19 -4.24 -18.62
N GLU A 108 -5.78 -4.03 -19.79
CA GLU A 108 -5.32 -2.98 -20.70
C GLU A 108 -5.54 -1.59 -20.09
N THR A 109 -6.69 -1.35 -19.44
CA THR A 109 -6.92 -0.11 -18.68
C THR A 109 -5.84 0.08 -17.62
N LEU A 110 -5.58 -0.92 -16.77
CA LEU A 110 -4.55 -0.82 -15.74
C LEU A 110 -3.14 -0.58 -16.30
N LEU A 111 -2.80 -1.18 -17.46
CA LEU A 111 -1.53 -0.92 -18.14
C LEU A 111 -1.43 0.52 -18.64
N GLN A 112 -2.51 1.05 -19.18
CA GLN A 112 -2.60 2.44 -19.64
C GLN A 112 -2.48 3.42 -18.46
N GLU A 113 -3.24 3.20 -17.39
CA GLU A 113 -3.20 4.04 -16.18
C GLU A 113 -1.80 4.06 -15.52
N VAL A 114 -1.07 2.94 -15.52
CA VAL A 114 0.34 2.94 -15.07
C VAL A 114 1.21 3.79 -15.99
N SER A 115 0.99 3.74 -17.30
CA SER A 115 1.74 4.53 -18.28
C SER A 115 1.44 6.02 -18.16
N ASP A 116 0.22 6.37 -17.78
CA ASP A 116 -0.23 7.76 -17.59
C ASP A 116 0.07 8.29 -16.19
N HIS A 117 0.77 7.48 -15.36
CA HIS A 117 1.18 7.81 -14.00
C HIS A 117 0.02 8.05 -13.02
N SER A 118 -1.14 7.43 -13.28
CA SER A 118 -2.29 7.46 -12.36
C SER A 118 -1.98 6.76 -11.04
N VAL A 119 -2.56 7.29 -9.95
CA VAL A 119 -2.48 6.65 -8.64
C VAL A 119 -3.57 5.60 -8.54
N MET A 120 -3.17 4.34 -8.36
CA MET A 120 -4.09 3.22 -8.25
C MET A 120 -3.95 2.53 -6.90
N CYS A 121 -5.08 2.32 -6.24
CA CYS A 121 -5.17 1.56 -5.01
C CYS A 121 -6.09 0.36 -5.18
N PHE A 122 -5.76 -0.72 -4.49
CA PHE A 122 -6.56 -1.93 -4.43
C PHE A 122 -6.99 -2.18 -2.99
N THR A 123 -8.29 -2.37 -2.75
CA THR A 123 -8.81 -2.61 -1.40
C THR A 123 -9.50 -3.97 -1.33
N VAL A 124 -9.20 -4.74 -0.29
CA VAL A 124 -9.98 -5.94 0.04
C VAL A 124 -11.13 -5.52 0.92
N VAL A 125 -12.37 -5.61 0.44
CA VAL A 125 -13.56 -5.23 1.23
C VAL A 125 -13.69 -6.13 2.46
N ALA A 126 -13.91 -5.51 3.63
CA ALA A 126 -14.34 -6.20 4.83
C ALA A 126 -15.88 -6.19 4.87
N PRO A 127 -16.56 -7.35 4.89
CA PRO A 127 -18.03 -7.39 4.86
C PRO A 127 -18.66 -6.81 6.14
N VAL A 128 -17.94 -6.88 7.26
CA VAL A 128 -18.35 -6.31 8.55
C VAL A 128 -17.18 -5.56 9.16
N TYR A 129 -17.46 -4.50 9.91
CA TYR A 129 -16.43 -3.67 10.56
C TYR A 129 -15.47 -4.48 11.45
N THR A 130 -15.95 -5.53 12.11
CA THR A 130 -15.13 -6.41 12.95
C THR A 130 -14.06 -7.19 12.19
N ASP A 131 -14.21 -7.31 10.87
CA ASP A 131 -13.27 -8.04 10.02
C ASP A 131 -12.12 -7.16 9.52
N ILE A 132 -12.22 -5.83 9.70
CA ILE A 132 -11.16 -4.90 9.31
C ILE A 132 -9.87 -5.25 10.08
N GLY A 133 -8.78 -5.45 9.33
CA GLY A 133 -7.48 -5.85 9.89
C GLY A 133 -7.27 -7.36 9.98
N THR A 134 -8.31 -8.18 9.77
CA THR A 134 -8.14 -9.64 9.68
C THR A 134 -7.49 -10.05 8.35
N ARG A 135 -6.74 -11.16 8.36
CA ARG A 135 -6.13 -11.73 7.16
C ARG A 135 -7.06 -12.71 6.44
N THR A 136 -7.07 -12.64 5.12
CA THR A 136 -7.64 -13.65 4.22
C THR A 136 -6.76 -14.91 4.20
N PRO A 137 -7.26 -16.06 3.75
CA PRO A 137 -6.45 -17.28 3.57
C PRO A 137 -5.25 -17.11 2.63
N LEU A 138 -5.28 -16.09 1.76
CA LEU A 138 -4.20 -15.77 0.82
C LEU A 138 -3.20 -14.74 1.38
N GLY A 139 -3.39 -14.28 2.63
CA GLY A 139 -2.46 -13.40 3.34
C GLY A 139 -2.76 -11.90 3.23
N LEU A 140 -3.74 -11.49 2.42
CA LEU A 140 -4.18 -10.09 2.29
C LEU A 140 -5.04 -9.67 3.49
N ASN A 141 -4.97 -8.41 3.90
CA ASN A 141 -5.74 -7.86 5.02
C ASN A 141 -7.06 -7.26 4.51
N ARG A 142 -8.16 -7.57 5.18
CA ARG A 142 -9.49 -7.00 4.88
C ARG A 142 -9.60 -5.57 5.40
N GLY A 143 -10.35 -4.73 4.70
CA GLY A 143 -10.55 -3.32 4.99
C GLY A 143 -9.30 -2.44 4.76
N HIS A 144 -8.30 -2.95 4.04
CA HIS A 144 -7.03 -2.27 3.82
C HIS A 144 -6.79 -1.97 2.35
N ALA A 145 -6.27 -0.77 2.10
CA ALA A 145 -5.83 -0.32 0.79
C ALA A 145 -4.35 -0.66 0.56
N TYR A 146 -4.08 -1.20 -0.62
CA TYR A 146 -2.76 -1.54 -1.14
C TYR A 146 -2.45 -0.63 -2.32
N HIS A 147 -1.25 -0.07 -2.37
CA HIS A 147 -0.83 0.74 -3.51
C HIS A 147 -0.40 -0.17 -4.68
N VAL A 148 -0.94 0.05 -5.87
CA VAL A 148 -0.50 -0.61 -7.10
C VAL A 148 0.74 0.09 -7.62
N THR A 149 1.88 -0.59 -7.55
CA THR A 149 3.20 -0.01 -7.88
C THR A 149 3.76 -0.45 -9.23
N ALA A 150 3.13 -1.45 -9.87
CA ALA A 150 3.44 -1.87 -11.24
C ALA A 150 2.35 -2.80 -11.77
N VAL A 151 2.09 -2.70 -13.07
CA VAL A 151 1.29 -3.65 -13.83
C VAL A 151 2.11 -4.03 -15.06
N LYS A 152 2.35 -5.32 -15.28
CA LYS A 152 3.19 -5.80 -16.39
C LYS A 152 2.70 -7.12 -16.97
N ARG A 153 2.93 -7.27 -18.28
CA ARG A 153 2.90 -8.57 -18.96
C ARG A 153 4.29 -9.17 -18.91
N VAL A 154 4.47 -10.19 -18.06
CA VAL A 154 5.76 -10.84 -17.85
C VAL A 154 5.88 -12.04 -18.78
N PRO A 155 6.91 -12.10 -19.65
CA PRO A 155 7.18 -13.30 -20.44
C PRO A 155 7.66 -14.41 -19.51
N LEU A 156 7.08 -15.60 -19.65
CA LEU A 156 7.41 -16.75 -18.81
C LEU A 156 8.68 -17.49 -19.28
N GLY A 157 9.20 -17.18 -20.47
CA GLY A 157 10.40 -17.81 -21.03
C GLY A 157 10.32 -19.34 -21.09
N GLU A 158 11.46 -20.03 -21.18
CA GLU A 158 11.55 -21.49 -21.06
C GLU A 158 11.65 -21.94 -19.59
N THR A 159 10.92 -21.28 -18.68
CA THR A 159 10.93 -21.66 -17.27
C THR A 159 9.83 -22.67 -16.96
N ASN A 160 10.02 -23.45 -15.88
CA ASN A 160 9.01 -24.38 -15.36
C ASN A 160 7.70 -23.69 -14.95
N LEU A 161 7.65 -22.34 -14.90
CA LEU A 161 6.44 -21.57 -14.66
C LEU A 161 5.41 -21.71 -15.78
N ARG A 162 5.82 -22.02 -17.02
CA ARG A 162 4.87 -22.29 -18.11
C ARG A 162 3.92 -23.43 -17.78
N THR A 163 4.39 -24.46 -17.07
CA THR A 163 3.56 -25.61 -16.66
C THR A 163 2.45 -25.19 -15.68
N ILE A 164 2.73 -24.24 -14.79
CA ILE A 164 1.76 -23.74 -13.80
C ILE A 164 0.72 -22.82 -14.48
N PHE A 165 1.16 -22.00 -15.43
CA PHE A 165 0.29 -21.08 -16.15
C PHE A 165 -0.30 -21.67 -17.44
N LYS A 166 -0.56 -22.99 -17.47
CA LYS A 166 -1.24 -23.70 -18.56
C LYS A 166 -0.61 -23.44 -19.95
N GLY A 167 0.72 -23.37 -20.02
CA GLY A 167 1.48 -23.16 -21.26
C GLY A 167 1.45 -21.74 -21.82
N ARG A 168 0.93 -20.75 -21.08
CA ARG A 168 0.90 -19.35 -21.53
C ARG A 168 2.32 -18.82 -21.76
N GLU A 169 2.48 -18.03 -22.82
CA GLU A 169 3.77 -17.40 -23.12
C GLU A 169 4.06 -16.21 -22.19
N LYS A 170 3.01 -15.45 -21.85
CA LYS A 170 3.05 -14.27 -20.98
C LYS A 170 1.97 -14.37 -19.92
N VAL A 171 2.24 -13.80 -18.76
CA VAL A 171 1.27 -13.67 -17.66
C VAL A 171 1.16 -12.22 -17.23
N ALA A 172 -0.07 -11.78 -17.01
CA ALA A 172 -0.36 -10.48 -16.43
C ALA A 172 -0.09 -10.51 -14.93
N MET A 173 0.69 -9.55 -14.44
CA MET A 173 1.03 -9.43 -13.03
C MET A 173 0.80 -8.00 -12.55
N VAL A 174 0.28 -7.89 -11.33
CA VAL A 174 0.11 -6.63 -10.60
C VAL A 174 0.96 -6.70 -9.34
N ARG A 175 1.77 -5.67 -9.09
CA ARG A 175 2.60 -5.56 -7.88
C ARG A 175 1.92 -4.62 -6.90
N LEU A 176 1.52 -5.17 -5.76
CA LEU A 176 0.90 -4.43 -4.65
C LEU A 176 1.94 -4.13 -3.57
N ARG A 177 1.80 -2.99 -2.90
CA ARG A 177 2.57 -2.61 -1.70
C ARG A 177 1.61 -2.34 -0.55
N ASP A 178 1.83 -2.99 0.60
CA ASP A 178 1.14 -2.64 1.85
C ASP A 178 1.84 -1.40 2.45
N PRO A 179 1.13 -0.27 2.63
CA PRO A 179 1.72 0.95 3.18
C PRO A 179 2.16 0.79 4.65
N ARG A 180 1.65 -0.23 5.37
CA ARG A 180 1.99 -0.50 6.77
C ARG A 180 3.16 -1.46 6.94
N GLU A 181 3.84 -1.85 5.86
CA GLU A 181 5.13 -2.52 6.00
C GLU A 181 6.13 -1.55 6.66
N GLN A 182 6.07 -1.50 8.01
CA GLN A 182 7.25 -1.38 8.84
C GLN A 182 8.30 -2.28 8.21
N GLY A 183 9.53 -1.80 8.06
CA GLY A 183 10.65 -2.61 7.60
C GLY A 183 10.80 -3.86 8.46
N ARG A 184 10.03 -4.90 8.17
CA ARG A 184 10.19 -6.23 8.71
C ARG A 184 11.33 -6.84 7.92
N ARG A 185 12.55 -6.53 8.35
CA ARG A 185 13.55 -7.59 8.38
C ARG A 185 12.94 -8.71 9.22
N PRO A 186 12.89 -9.96 8.72
CA PRO A 186 12.42 -11.07 9.52
C PRO A 186 13.26 -11.13 10.80
N ALA A 187 12.60 -11.13 11.95
CA ALA A 187 13.26 -11.36 13.22
C ALA A 187 13.77 -12.80 13.21
N THR A 188 15.08 -13.00 13.20
CA THR A 188 15.62 -14.15 13.93
C THR A 188 15.59 -13.80 15.41
N ALA A 189 14.97 -14.64 16.21
CA ALA A 189 15.15 -14.65 17.66
C ALA A 189 16.66 -14.85 17.99
N PRO A 190 17.10 -14.49 19.21
CA PRO A 190 18.38 -13.85 19.45
C PRO A 190 19.55 -14.84 19.36
N SER A 191 20.68 -14.38 18.81
CA SER A 191 21.97 -14.94 19.20
C SER A 191 22.42 -14.18 20.46
N GLU A 192 22.52 -14.90 21.57
CA GLU A 192 23.47 -14.57 22.63
C GLU A 192 24.87 -14.59 21.99
N ASP A 193 25.27 -13.47 21.40
CA ASP A 193 26.65 -13.04 21.22
C ASP A 193 26.67 -11.89 20.20
N GLY A 194 27.03 -10.71 20.69
CA GLY A 194 27.02 -9.45 19.97
C GLY A 194 28.11 -9.35 18.91
N THR A 195 27.97 -10.08 17.81
CA THR A 195 28.79 -9.87 16.62
C THR A 195 27.89 -9.58 15.42
N GLU A 196 27.89 -8.30 15.03
CA GLU A 196 27.32 -7.83 13.78
C GLU A 196 28.07 -8.48 12.62
N SER A 197 27.49 -9.51 12.02
CA SER A 197 27.86 -9.92 10.67
C SER A 197 26.85 -9.32 9.70
N GLU A 198 27.33 -8.54 8.74
CA GLU A 198 26.55 -8.09 7.59
C GLU A 198 26.07 -9.31 6.79
N GLY A 199 24.89 -9.81 7.16
CA GLY A 199 24.27 -11.01 6.59
C GLY A 199 23.58 -10.72 5.26
N GLN A 200 24.14 -11.33 4.22
CA GLN A 200 23.66 -11.54 2.86
C GLN A 200 22.11 -11.61 2.72
N PHE A 201 21.50 -10.57 2.15
CA PHE A 201 20.08 -10.52 1.80
C PHE A 201 19.82 -11.21 0.46
N ALA A 202 19.24 -12.41 0.48
CA ALA A 202 18.56 -12.97 -0.69
C ALA A 202 17.56 -14.05 -0.27
N TYR A 203 16.39 -13.65 0.24
CA TYR A 203 15.24 -14.56 0.10
C TYR A 203 14.83 -14.52 -1.37
N SER A 204 14.78 -15.69 -2.02
CA SER A 204 14.24 -15.78 -3.37
C SER A 204 12.77 -15.33 -3.37
N THR A 205 12.29 -14.79 -4.50
CA THR A 205 10.88 -14.41 -4.69
C THR A 205 9.92 -15.57 -4.36
N ALA A 206 10.38 -16.81 -4.53
CA ALA A 206 9.62 -18.02 -4.19
C ALA A 206 9.47 -18.22 -2.67
N THR A 207 10.50 -17.90 -1.88
CA THR A 207 10.45 -18.01 -0.41
C THR A 207 9.51 -16.99 0.20
N LEU A 208 9.50 -15.75 -0.32
CA LEU A 208 8.56 -14.70 0.12
C LEU A 208 7.10 -15.01 -0.23
N SER A 209 6.86 -15.60 -1.41
CA SER A 209 5.50 -15.94 -1.86
C SER A 209 4.89 -17.11 -1.09
N ARG A 210 5.70 -18.11 -0.69
CA ARG A 210 5.27 -19.27 0.09
C ARG A 210 5.00 -18.97 1.56
N LEU A 211 5.73 -18.02 2.16
CA LEU A 211 5.59 -17.69 3.58
C LEU A 211 4.28 -16.99 3.93
N LEU A 212 3.58 -16.41 2.93
CA LEU A 212 2.42 -15.56 3.18
C LEU A 212 1.12 -16.05 2.51
N SER A 213 1.19 -16.95 1.52
CA SER A 213 0.04 -17.46 0.79
C SER A 213 -0.16 -18.96 1.00
N ALA A 214 -1.36 -19.38 1.43
CA ALA A 214 -1.73 -20.79 1.54
C ALA A 214 -2.09 -21.43 0.18
N ASN A 215 -1.78 -20.77 -0.94
CA ASN A 215 -2.05 -21.32 -2.27
C ASN A 215 -1.13 -22.51 -2.57
N SER A 216 -1.72 -23.69 -2.71
CA SER A 216 -1.01 -24.96 -2.94
C SER A 216 -0.26 -25.02 -4.28
N GLU A 217 -0.62 -24.18 -5.24
CA GLU A 217 0.08 -24.09 -6.53
C GLU A 217 1.56 -23.66 -6.36
N TRP A 218 1.88 -22.87 -5.33
CA TRP A 218 3.26 -22.45 -5.07
C TRP A 218 4.18 -23.61 -4.66
N ALA A 219 3.63 -24.70 -4.14
CA ALA A 219 4.42 -25.89 -3.82
C ALA A 219 4.95 -26.62 -5.07
N ARG A 220 4.38 -26.32 -6.26
CA ARG A 220 4.77 -26.95 -7.54
C ARG A 220 5.98 -26.29 -8.21
N VAL A 221 6.46 -25.16 -7.71
CA VAL A 221 7.63 -24.44 -8.23
C VAL A 221 8.92 -25.06 -7.65
N SER A 222 9.76 -25.72 -8.44
CA SER A 222 11.08 -26.16 -7.97
C SER A 222 12.03 -24.97 -7.84
N GLU A 223 12.83 -24.92 -6.78
CA GLU A 223 13.96 -23.99 -6.70
C GLU A 223 15.00 -24.41 -7.76
N SER A 224 15.37 -23.48 -8.64
CA SER A 224 16.43 -23.62 -9.64
C SER A 224 17.71 -22.98 -9.14
#